data_AF-A0A5N0EIB7-F1
#
_entry.id   AF-A0A5N0EIB7-F1
#
_cell.length_a   1.000
_cell.length_b   1.000
_cell.length_c   1.000
_cell.angle_alpha   90.00
_cell.angle_beta   90.00
_cell.angle_gamma   90.00
#
_symmetry.space_group_name_H-M   'P 1'
#
loop_
_entity.id
_entity.type
_entity.pdbx_description
1 polymer ?
#
loop_
_entity_poly.entity_id
_entity_poly.type
_entity_poly.pdbx_seq_one_letter_code
_entity_poly.pdbx_strand_id
1 'polypeptide(L)'
;MPGAPGDTSRAPFVPPSTIGEPTPLGGEPSAPSAGSGSQQGEIAPTTVSPQPSSNAVVPALPRPQTTPAKSDMGSITVPPGYIYDPDCTRTPNCEKARHDYCTGSPDQTPMPGTNADFSGACARHDMCYDAADKTGQGYGACNTSLYDDMKKVCSDVYKGYDPRRVVCYTYAETYWVAVTASHGNKL
;
A
#
# COMPACT_ATOMS: atom_id res chain seq x y z
N MET A 1 25.89 30.29 21.21
CA MET A 1 25.29 29.09 20.62
C MET A 1 23.80 29.11 20.95
N PRO A 2 22.91 29.66 20.10
CA PRO A 2 21.48 29.60 20.36
C PRO A 2 20.93 28.21 20.01
N GLY A 3 20.17 27.63 20.94
CA GLY A 3 19.57 26.30 20.82
C GLY A 3 18.35 26.28 19.90
N ALA A 4 18.15 25.16 19.22
CA ALA A 4 16.99 24.90 18.38
C ALA A 4 15.72 24.68 19.22
N PRO A 5 14.55 25.20 18.80
CA PRO A 5 13.28 24.89 19.45
C PRO A 5 12.84 23.46 19.13
N GLY A 6 12.40 22.75 20.18
CA GLY A 6 11.84 21.41 20.08
C GLY A 6 10.50 21.41 19.37
N ASP A 7 10.35 20.49 18.41
CA ASP A 7 9.10 20.22 17.72
C ASP A 7 8.21 19.35 18.63
N THR A 8 7.19 19.96 19.24
CA THR A 8 6.20 19.29 20.11
C THR A 8 4.96 18.81 19.35
N SER A 9 4.97 18.75 18.02
CA SER A 9 3.81 18.24 17.26
C SER A 9 3.85 16.71 17.10
N ARG A 10 3.79 16.00 18.22
CA ARG A 10 3.46 14.56 18.20
C ARG A 10 2.19 14.35 19.00
N ALA A 11 1.07 14.28 18.28
CA ALA A 11 -0.21 13.95 18.88
C ALA A 11 -0.10 12.61 19.64
N PRO A 12 -0.68 12.52 20.86
CA PRO A 12 -0.67 11.28 21.62
C PRO A 12 -1.49 10.20 20.91
N PHE A 13 -0.93 9.00 20.85
CA PHE A 13 -1.58 7.79 20.35
C PHE A 13 -2.75 7.42 21.27
N VAL A 14 -3.97 7.46 20.75
CA VAL A 14 -5.18 6.98 21.43
C VAL A 14 -5.58 5.65 20.78
N PRO A 15 -5.48 4.50 21.48
CA PRO A 15 -5.96 3.24 20.93
C PRO A 15 -7.50 3.21 20.92
N PRO A 16 -8.17 2.85 19.82
CA PRO A 16 -9.61 2.67 19.80
C PRO A 16 -10.03 1.37 20.51
N SER A 17 -11.10 1.50 21.31
CA SER A 17 -11.78 0.41 22.02
C SER A 17 -12.39 -0.62 21.06
N THR A 18 -12.30 -1.89 21.45
CA THR A 18 -12.85 -3.08 20.78
C THR A 18 -14.36 -3.03 20.59
N ILE A 19 -14.85 -3.16 19.35
CA ILE A 19 -16.28 -3.36 19.06
C ILE A 19 -16.46 -4.47 18.01
N GLY A 20 -17.09 -5.58 18.45
CA GLY A 20 -18.07 -6.42 17.75
C GLY A 20 -17.79 -7.00 16.35
N GLU A 21 -17.66 -8.33 16.28
CA GLU A 21 -17.77 -9.17 15.07
C GLU A 21 -19.10 -9.00 14.30
N PRO A 22 -19.08 -9.00 12.96
CA PRO A 22 -20.25 -9.31 12.13
C PRO A 22 -20.20 -10.74 11.52
N THR A 23 -21.32 -11.43 11.62
CA THR A 23 -21.65 -12.76 11.07
C THR A 23 -21.75 -12.77 9.52
N PRO A 24 -21.35 -13.84 8.80
CA PRO A 24 -21.39 -13.88 7.33
C PRO A 24 -22.74 -14.38 6.77
N LEU A 25 -23.17 -13.77 5.66
CA LEU A 25 -24.24 -14.27 4.77
C LEU A 25 -23.60 -14.74 3.45
N GLY A 26 -23.85 -16.01 3.10
CA GLY A 26 -23.28 -16.68 1.93
C GLY A 26 -24.04 -16.49 0.62
N GLY A 27 -23.52 -17.09 -0.45
CA GLY A 27 -24.23 -17.34 -1.71
C GLY A 27 -23.37 -17.21 -2.96
N GLU A 28 -22.69 -18.29 -3.36
CA GLU A 28 -22.29 -18.58 -4.76
C GLU A 28 -23.54 -19.03 -5.55
N PRO A 29 -23.65 -18.86 -6.90
CA PRO A 29 -22.89 -19.72 -7.83
C PRO A 29 -22.51 -19.16 -9.23
N SER A 30 -21.46 -19.79 -9.78
CA SER A 30 -21.21 -20.31 -11.15
C SER A 30 -21.53 -19.53 -12.45
N ALA A 31 -20.49 -19.54 -13.30
CA ALA A 31 -20.37 -19.05 -14.69
C ALA A 31 -21.24 -19.75 -15.76
N PRO A 32 -21.24 -19.20 -17.00
CA PRO A 32 -20.78 -20.01 -18.12
C PRO A 32 -19.85 -19.29 -19.13
N SER A 33 -19.24 -20.13 -19.98
CA SER A 33 -18.21 -19.88 -21.00
C SER A 33 -18.80 -19.94 -22.42
N ALA A 34 -18.30 -19.10 -23.33
CA ALA A 34 -18.25 -19.23 -24.82
C ALA A 34 -17.59 -17.94 -25.36
N GLY A 35 -16.80 -17.85 -26.42
CA GLY A 35 -16.39 -18.75 -27.50
C GLY A 35 -15.96 -17.88 -28.70
N SER A 36 -14.72 -18.09 -29.16
CA SER A 36 -14.13 -17.95 -30.52
C SER A 36 -14.62 -16.89 -31.53
N GLY A 37 -13.68 -16.15 -32.15
CA GLY A 37 -13.92 -15.46 -33.42
C GLY A 37 -12.80 -14.50 -33.86
N SER A 38 -11.88 -14.97 -34.70
CA SER A 38 -10.80 -14.23 -35.36
C SER A 38 -11.31 -13.39 -36.54
N GLN A 39 -10.78 -12.18 -36.76
CA GLN A 39 -10.63 -11.58 -38.10
C GLN A 39 -9.36 -10.71 -38.18
N GLN A 40 -8.59 -10.95 -39.24
CA GLN A 40 -7.32 -10.32 -39.61
C GLN A 40 -7.59 -9.04 -40.40
N GLY A 41 -6.81 -7.99 -40.14
CA GLY A 41 -6.78 -6.76 -40.92
C GLY A 41 -5.35 -6.22 -41.01
N GLU A 42 -4.79 -6.27 -42.22
CA GLU A 42 -3.49 -5.74 -42.61
C GLU A 42 -3.44 -4.22 -42.47
N ILE A 43 -2.37 -3.69 -41.84
CA ILE A 43 -1.93 -2.30 -42.01
C ILE A 43 -0.39 -2.26 -42.16
N ALA A 44 0.04 -1.37 -43.06
CA ALA A 44 1.34 -1.20 -43.69
C ALA A 44 2.54 -0.96 -42.74
N PRO A 45 3.80 -1.17 -43.20
CA PRO A 45 4.99 -1.08 -42.36
C PRO A 45 5.36 0.37 -42.08
N THR A 46 5.09 0.82 -40.85
CA THR A 46 5.69 2.05 -40.31
C THR A 46 7.08 1.72 -39.78
N THR A 47 8.06 2.47 -40.28
CA THR A 47 9.47 2.46 -39.88
C THR A 47 9.65 2.46 -38.36
N VAL A 48 10.07 1.32 -37.80
CA VAL A 48 10.39 1.16 -36.38
C VAL A 48 11.77 1.80 -36.13
N SER A 49 11.77 3.01 -35.56
CA SER A 49 12.93 3.53 -34.85
C SER A 49 13.28 2.55 -33.70
N PRO A 50 14.55 2.23 -33.46
CA PRO A 50 14.93 1.36 -32.35
C PRO A 50 14.63 2.08 -31.03
N GLN A 51 13.49 1.76 -30.42
CA GLN A 51 13.27 2.06 -29.01
C GLN A 51 14.24 1.18 -28.20
N PRO A 52 15.05 1.75 -27.29
CA PRO A 52 15.87 0.95 -26.41
C PRO A 52 14.96 0.12 -25.50
N SER A 53 14.88 -1.17 -25.84
CA SER A 53 14.34 -2.24 -25.02
C SER A 53 15.05 -2.24 -23.67
N SER A 54 14.40 -1.65 -22.68
CA SER A 54 14.87 -1.65 -21.30
C SER A 54 13.72 -2.11 -20.42
N ASN A 55 13.62 -3.43 -20.23
CA ASN A 55 12.89 -4.06 -19.12
C ASN A 55 13.53 -3.73 -17.76
N ALA A 56 13.98 -2.49 -17.58
CA ALA A 56 14.39 -1.99 -16.29
C ALA A 56 13.10 -1.63 -15.55
N VAL A 57 12.70 -2.49 -14.61
CA VAL A 57 11.80 -2.12 -13.52
C VAL A 57 12.39 -0.84 -12.94
N VAL A 58 11.78 0.31 -13.25
CA VAL A 58 12.23 1.59 -12.72
C VAL A 58 12.13 1.43 -11.20
N PRO A 59 13.24 1.50 -10.45
CA PRO A 59 13.15 1.41 -9.01
C PRO A 59 12.26 2.56 -8.55
N ALA A 60 11.28 2.27 -7.70
CA ALA A 60 10.66 3.31 -6.90
C ALA A 60 11.81 4.16 -6.33
N LEU A 61 11.74 5.48 -6.49
CA LEU A 61 12.78 6.35 -5.96
C LEU A 61 13.04 5.96 -4.49
N PRO A 62 14.32 5.87 -4.07
CA PRO A 62 14.63 5.43 -2.74
C PRO A 62 13.90 6.34 -1.75
N ARG A 63 13.09 5.71 -0.89
CA ARG A 63 12.41 6.34 0.23
C ARG A 63 13.41 7.24 0.97
N PRO A 64 13.02 8.46 1.38
CA PRO A 64 13.82 9.23 2.34
C PRO A 64 14.13 8.29 3.51
N GLN A 65 15.41 8.09 3.85
CA GLN A 65 15.80 7.12 4.87
C GLN A 65 15.10 7.48 6.19
N THR A 66 14.05 6.75 6.56
CA THR A 66 13.51 6.87 7.91
C THR A 66 14.34 5.97 8.80
N THR A 67 15.12 6.59 9.69
CA THR A 67 15.65 5.91 10.86
C THR A 67 14.51 5.26 11.67
N PRO A 68 14.69 4.04 12.20
CA PRO A 68 15.96 3.35 12.43
C PRO A 68 16.47 2.50 11.26
N ALA A 69 17.79 2.36 11.19
CA ALA A 69 18.53 1.66 10.13
C ALA A 69 18.27 0.14 9.99
N LYS A 70 17.32 -0.44 10.75
CA LYS A 70 16.97 -1.87 10.70
C LYS A 70 15.45 -2.05 10.58
N SER A 71 14.97 -2.08 9.35
CA SER A 71 13.59 -2.42 9.01
C SER A 71 13.53 -3.54 7.97
N ASP A 72 12.38 -4.19 7.84
CA ASP A 72 12.15 -5.28 6.90
C ASP A 72 10.68 -5.27 6.43
N MET A 73 10.47 -5.32 5.10
CA MET A 73 9.13 -5.40 4.49
C MET A 73 8.60 -6.83 4.42
N GLY A 74 9.37 -7.81 4.90
CA GLY A 74 9.07 -9.22 4.69
C GLY A 74 8.96 -9.53 3.19
N SER A 75 7.94 -10.31 2.81
CA SER A 75 7.66 -10.63 1.41
C SER A 75 6.79 -9.61 0.67
N ILE A 76 6.29 -8.57 1.35
CA ILE A 76 5.45 -7.55 0.75
C ILE A 76 6.33 -6.40 0.27
N THR A 77 6.96 -6.58 -0.89
CA THR A 77 7.80 -5.55 -1.50
C THR A 77 6.98 -4.49 -2.22
N VAL A 78 7.57 -3.32 -2.41
CA VAL A 78 7.07 -2.27 -3.30
C VAL A 78 6.85 -2.87 -4.71
N PRO A 79 5.66 -2.70 -5.32
CA PRO A 79 5.37 -3.30 -6.61
C PRO A 79 6.12 -2.60 -7.75
N PRO A 80 6.46 -3.33 -8.83
CA PRO A 80 7.02 -2.73 -10.04
C PRO A 80 6.13 -1.61 -10.58
N GLY A 81 6.74 -0.50 -10.99
CA GLY A 81 6.01 0.65 -11.55
C GLY A 81 5.45 1.62 -10.50
N TYR A 82 5.62 1.35 -9.21
CA TYR A 82 5.32 2.34 -8.17
C TYR A 82 6.28 3.54 -8.27
N ILE A 83 5.71 4.74 -8.37
CA ILE A 83 6.48 5.98 -8.42
C ILE A 83 6.25 6.72 -7.11
N TYR A 84 7.19 6.67 -6.17
CA TYR A 84 7.13 7.53 -4.97
C TYR A 84 7.13 9.00 -5.40
N ASP A 85 6.08 9.76 -5.11
CA ASP A 85 5.82 11.14 -5.56
C ASP A 85 5.01 11.96 -4.52
N PRO A 86 5.56 12.19 -3.30
CA PRO A 86 4.86 12.88 -2.21
C PRO A 86 4.48 14.32 -2.53
N ASP A 87 5.25 14.97 -3.42
CA ASP A 87 5.04 16.35 -3.82
C ASP A 87 4.10 16.49 -5.02
N CYS A 88 3.55 15.37 -5.53
CA CYS A 88 2.52 15.40 -6.55
C CYS A 88 2.99 16.03 -7.88
N THR A 89 4.22 15.71 -8.28
CA THR A 89 4.90 16.36 -9.43
C THR A 89 5.12 15.45 -10.63
N ARG A 90 4.93 14.14 -10.48
CA ARG A 90 5.31 13.11 -11.46
C ARG A 90 4.21 12.13 -11.79
N THR A 91 3.21 11.98 -10.93
CA THR A 91 2.10 11.03 -11.11
C THR A 91 0.88 11.72 -11.74
N PRO A 92 0.25 11.11 -12.76
CA PRO A 92 -0.98 11.63 -13.36
C PRO A 92 -2.18 11.45 -12.41
N ASN A 93 -3.16 12.36 -12.47
CA ASN A 93 -4.33 12.38 -11.56
C ASN A 93 -3.95 12.44 -10.08
N CYS A 94 -2.89 13.20 -9.77
CA CYS A 94 -2.35 13.20 -8.44
C CYS A 94 -3.35 13.78 -7.40
N GLU A 95 -3.81 12.90 -6.54
CA GLU A 95 -4.46 13.23 -5.28
C GLU A 95 -3.37 13.30 -4.21
N LYS A 96 -3.31 14.39 -3.43
CA LYS A 96 -2.43 14.46 -2.26
C LYS A 96 -2.75 13.26 -1.35
N ALA A 97 -1.74 12.66 -0.74
CA ALA A 97 -1.84 11.37 -0.03
C ALA A 97 -1.96 10.12 -0.93
N ARG A 98 -1.43 10.21 -2.15
CA ARG A 98 -1.18 9.07 -3.02
C ARG A 98 0.28 9.02 -3.39
N HIS A 99 0.80 7.81 -3.52
CA HIS A 99 2.18 7.55 -3.94
C HIS A 99 3.25 8.09 -2.99
N ASP A 100 2.96 8.15 -1.70
CA ASP A 100 3.89 8.63 -0.68
C ASP A 100 4.13 7.60 0.45
N TYR A 101 3.90 6.32 0.11
CA TYR A 101 3.83 5.19 1.04
C TYR A 101 2.67 5.35 2.02
N CYS A 102 2.92 5.31 3.33
CA CYS A 102 1.87 5.35 4.32
C CYS A 102 1.55 6.80 4.70
N THR A 103 0.80 7.52 3.85
CA THR A 103 0.50 8.93 4.08
C THR A 103 0.08 9.23 5.51
N GLY A 104 0.72 10.23 6.13
CA GLY A 104 0.33 10.77 7.43
C GLY A 104 0.55 9.79 8.59
N SER A 105 1.18 8.65 8.33
CA SER A 105 1.47 7.61 9.32
C SER A 105 2.94 7.14 9.19
N PRO A 106 3.54 6.59 10.26
CA PRO A 106 4.91 6.09 10.16
C PRO A 106 4.97 4.78 9.37
N ASP A 107 5.70 4.71 8.25
CA ASP A 107 5.79 3.43 7.50
C ASP A 107 6.42 2.28 8.31
N GLN A 108 7.02 2.56 9.47
CA GLN A 108 7.65 1.57 10.33
C GLN A 108 6.98 1.51 11.70
N THR A 109 6.90 0.30 12.26
CA THR A 109 6.51 0.11 13.66
C THR A 109 7.72 0.33 14.58
N PRO A 110 7.76 1.37 15.43
CA PRO A 110 8.92 1.64 16.26
C PRO A 110 9.00 0.63 17.42
N MET A 111 9.77 -0.44 17.25
CA MET A 111 9.97 -1.48 18.26
C MET A 111 11.46 -1.77 18.48
N PRO A 112 11.86 -2.38 19.61
CA PRO A 112 13.23 -2.86 19.77
C PRO A 112 13.59 -3.90 18.70
N GLY A 113 14.71 -3.70 18.01
CA GLY A 113 15.25 -4.64 17.01
C GLY A 113 14.89 -4.28 15.57
N THR A 114 14.55 -5.30 14.76
CA THR A 114 14.06 -5.08 13.38
C THR A 114 12.62 -4.60 13.43
N ASN A 115 12.34 -3.48 12.77
CA ASN A 115 10.98 -2.96 12.62
C ASN A 115 10.28 -3.59 11.41
N ALA A 116 8.99 -3.91 11.55
CA ALA A 116 8.16 -4.16 10.39
C ALA A 116 8.02 -2.87 9.58
N ASP A 117 8.28 -2.98 8.28
CA ASP A 117 8.24 -1.89 7.30
C ASP A 117 7.04 -2.09 6.36
N PHE A 118 6.08 -1.18 6.43
CA PHE A 118 4.84 -1.25 5.68
C PHE A 118 4.90 -0.50 4.34
N SER A 119 6.05 0.07 3.95
CA SER A 119 6.15 0.81 2.68
C SER A 119 5.70 0.00 1.47
N GLY A 120 6.00 -1.30 1.42
CA GLY A 120 5.53 -2.16 0.33
C GLY A 120 4.02 -2.39 0.33
N ALA A 121 3.41 -2.53 1.51
CA ALA A 121 1.96 -2.67 1.65
C ALA A 121 1.24 -1.38 1.25
N CYS A 122 1.70 -0.23 1.76
CA CYS A 122 1.14 1.08 1.43
C CYS A 122 1.32 1.41 -0.07
N ALA A 123 2.46 1.06 -0.68
CA ALA A 123 2.65 1.25 -2.12
C ALA A 123 1.67 0.42 -2.99
N ARG A 124 1.33 -0.80 -2.56
CA ARG A 124 0.30 -1.60 -3.24
C ARG A 124 -1.09 -1.02 -3.07
N HIS A 125 -1.38 -0.47 -1.89
CA HIS A 125 -2.64 0.19 -1.56
C HIS A 125 -2.87 1.44 -2.40
N ASP A 126 -1.86 2.30 -2.53
CA ASP A 126 -1.86 3.46 -3.42
C ASP A 126 -2.25 3.09 -4.87
N MET A 127 -1.55 2.11 -5.45
CA MET A 127 -1.84 1.68 -6.83
C MET A 127 -3.19 0.98 -6.96
N CYS A 128 -3.67 0.31 -5.91
CA CYS A 128 -4.98 -0.31 -5.91
C CYS A 128 -6.06 0.77 -6.03
N TYR A 129 -5.91 1.85 -5.26
CA TYR A 129 -6.82 2.96 -5.37
C TYR A 129 -6.78 3.61 -6.76
N ASP A 130 -5.62 3.77 -7.39
CA ASP A 130 -5.55 4.29 -8.78
C ASP A 130 -6.36 3.42 -9.75
N ALA A 131 -6.36 2.10 -9.54
CA ALA A 131 -7.16 1.18 -10.34
C ALA A 131 -8.66 1.27 -10.01
N ALA A 132 -9.00 1.42 -8.73
CA ALA A 132 -10.38 1.62 -8.28
C ALA A 132 -10.97 2.91 -8.86
N ASP A 133 -10.20 4.01 -8.84
CA ASP A 133 -10.60 5.30 -9.40
C ASP A 133 -10.86 5.22 -10.91
N LYS A 134 -10.03 4.48 -11.66
CA LYS A 134 -10.23 4.26 -13.10
C LYS A 134 -11.48 3.44 -13.42
N THR A 135 -11.86 2.52 -12.54
CA THR A 135 -12.98 1.59 -12.75
C THR A 135 -14.27 2.05 -12.06
N GLY A 136 -14.21 3.13 -11.26
CA GLY A 136 -15.32 3.57 -10.42
C GLY A 136 -15.66 2.59 -9.30
N GLN A 137 -14.74 1.69 -8.94
CA GLN A 137 -14.92 0.77 -7.84
C GLN A 137 -14.67 1.47 -6.50
N GLY A 138 -15.33 0.97 -5.45
CA GLY A 138 -15.04 1.36 -4.08
C GLY A 138 -13.64 0.91 -3.64
N TYR A 139 -13.15 1.58 -2.60
CA TYR A 139 -11.87 1.40 -1.94
C TYR A 139 -11.88 0.28 -0.89
N GLY A 140 -13.04 -0.31 -0.58
CA GLY A 140 -13.16 -1.35 0.45
C GLY A 140 -12.20 -2.52 0.23
N ALA A 141 -12.11 -3.03 -1.01
CA ALA A 141 -11.18 -4.12 -1.35
C ALA A 141 -9.71 -3.73 -1.20
N CYS A 142 -9.35 -2.49 -1.56
CA CYS A 142 -7.99 -1.97 -1.39
C CYS A 142 -7.63 -1.86 0.10
N ASN A 143 -8.55 -1.39 0.94
CA ASN A 143 -8.35 -1.30 2.38
C ASN A 143 -8.15 -2.67 3.01
N THR A 144 -8.97 -3.65 2.65
CA THR A 144 -8.80 -5.03 3.11
C THR A 144 -7.44 -5.60 2.67
N SER A 145 -7.03 -5.36 1.43
CA SER A 145 -5.71 -5.79 0.94
C SER A 145 -4.56 -5.15 1.71
N LEU A 146 -4.67 -3.87 2.10
CA LEU A 146 -3.68 -3.20 2.95
C LEU A 146 -3.54 -3.92 4.30
N TYR A 147 -4.67 -4.22 4.95
CA TYR A 147 -4.68 -4.90 6.24
C TYR A 147 -3.98 -6.27 6.18
N ASP A 148 -4.30 -7.07 5.15
CA ASP A 148 -3.75 -8.39 4.96
C ASP A 148 -2.25 -8.35 4.66
N ASP A 149 -1.82 -7.45 3.78
CA ASP A 149 -0.42 -7.25 3.44
C ASP A 149 0.38 -6.79 4.67
N MET A 150 -0.12 -5.83 5.46
CA MET A 150 0.53 -5.41 6.70
C MET A 150 0.66 -6.55 7.71
N LYS A 151 -0.38 -7.38 7.89
CA LYS A 151 -0.28 -8.58 8.74
C LYS A 151 0.71 -9.59 8.19
N LYS A 152 0.83 -9.71 6.88
CA LYS A 152 1.84 -10.58 6.27
C LYS A 152 3.25 -10.08 6.60
N VAL A 153 3.53 -8.79 6.47
CA VAL A 153 4.80 -8.17 6.92
C VAL A 153 5.07 -8.53 8.38
N CYS A 154 4.11 -8.31 9.29
CA CYS A 154 4.27 -8.61 10.71
C CYS A 154 4.64 -10.09 10.96
N SER A 155 4.00 -11.04 10.25
CA SER A 155 4.31 -12.47 10.37
C SER A 155 5.64 -12.87 9.72
N ASP A 156 6.08 -12.10 8.73
CA ASP A 156 7.34 -12.31 8.04
C ASP A 156 8.52 -11.85 8.91
N VAL A 157 8.41 -10.70 9.56
CA VAL A 157 9.46 -10.10 10.38
C VAL A 157 9.52 -10.73 11.77
N TYR A 158 8.37 -10.98 12.41
CA TYR A 158 8.29 -11.47 13.80
C TYR A 158 7.92 -12.95 13.85
N LYS A 159 8.95 -13.82 13.83
CA LYS A 159 8.83 -15.28 13.82
C LYS A 159 8.59 -15.87 15.21
N GLY A 160 7.99 -17.07 15.26
CA GLY A 160 7.81 -17.83 16.51
C GLY A 160 6.83 -17.17 17.49
N TYR A 161 7.05 -17.35 18.80
CA TYR A 161 6.31 -16.62 19.84
C TYR A 161 6.99 -15.28 20.13
N ASP A 162 6.81 -14.33 19.22
CA ASP A 162 7.32 -12.97 19.38
C ASP A 162 6.17 -12.00 19.73
N PRO A 163 6.17 -11.39 20.94
CA PRO A 163 5.11 -10.48 21.36
C PRO A 163 5.00 -9.23 20.47
N ARG A 164 6.08 -8.84 19.77
CA ARG A 164 6.06 -7.73 18.81
C ARG A 164 5.10 -7.99 17.66
N ARG A 165 4.83 -9.26 17.32
CA ARG A 165 3.86 -9.60 16.27
C ARG A 165 2.45 -9.14 16.62
N VAL A 166 2.04 -9.29 17.88
CA VAL A 166 0.70 -8.87 18.33
C VAL A 166 0.56 -7.35 18.22
N VAL A 167 1.56 -6.62 18.71
CA VAL A 167 1.61 -5.16 18.59
C VAL A 167 1.58 -4.74 17.12
N CYS A 168 2.35 -5.40 16.26
CA CYS A 168 2.38 -5.14 14.82
C CYS A 168 1.01 -5.34 14.15
N TYR A 169 0.27 -6.38 14.53
CA TYR A 169 -1.11 -6.57 14.05
C TYR A 169 -2.06 -5.46 14.49
N THR A 170 -1.90 -4.91 15.70
CA THR A 170 -2.68 -3.74 16.14
C THR A 170 -2.38 -2.50 15.30
N TYR A 171 -1.14 -2.32 14.84
CA TYR A 171 -0.82 -1.26 13.87
C TYR A 171 -1.54 -1.50 12.54
N ALA A 172 -1.52 -2.73 12.00
CA ALA A 172 -2.24 -3.06 10.77
C ALA A 172 -3.75 -2.74 10.87
N GLU A 173 -4.37 -3.08 12.00
CA GLU A 173 -5.78 -2.77 12.27
C GLU A 173 -6.03 -1.27 12.35
N THR A 174 -5.17 -0.53 13.04
CA THR A 174 -5.28 0.94 13.17
C THR A 174 -5.24 1.61 11.81
N TYR A 175 -4.36 1.14 10.92
CA TYR A 175 -4.24 1.66 9.56
C TYR A 175 -5.51 1.38 8.76
N TRP A 176 -5.98 0.13 8.78
CA TRP A 176 -7.20 -0.27 8.09
C TRP A 176 -8.42 0.54 8.53
N VAL A 177 -8.60 0.72 9.84
CA VAL A 177 -9.68 1.53 10.39
C VAL A 177 -9.56 2.98 9.93
N ALA A 178 -8.35 3.57 9.98
CA ALA A 178 -8.14 4.96 9.58
C ALA A 178 -8.50 5.20 8.10
N VAL A 179 -8.00 4.36 7.18
CA VAL A 179 -8.27 4.52 5.74
C VAL A 179 -9.71 4.18 5.36
N THR A 180 -10.34 3.24 6.07
CA THR A 180 -11.75 2.89 5.86
C THR A 180 -12.65 4.04 6.33
N ALA A 181 -12.35 4.64 7.49
CA ALA A 181 -13.09 5.78 8.00
C ALA A 181 -12.94 7.03 7.11
N SER A 182 -11.74 7.30 6.58
CA SER A 182 -11.52 8.44 5.67
C SER A 182 -12.23 8.30 4.33
N HIS A 183 -12.70 7.10 3.99
CA HIS A 183 -13.33 6.79 2.70
C HIS A 183 -14.70 6.14 2.82
N GLY A 184 -15.43 6.41 3.91
CA GLY A 184 -16.76 5.83 4.14
C GLY A 184 -17.77 6.01 2.99
N ASN A 185 -17.60 7.02 2.14
CA ASN A 185 -18.45 7.29 0.98
C ASN A 185 -18.00 6.57 -0.31
N LYS A 186 -16.88 5.85 -0.26
CA LYS A 186 -16.27 5.12 -1.37
C LYS A 186 -15.97 3.67 -0.96
N LEU A 187 -16.75 3.04 -0.08
CA LEU A 187 -16.53 1.64 0.32
C LEU A 187 -17.00 0.66 -0.76
#